data_AF-F9DR14-F1
#
_entry.id   AF-F9DR14-F1
#
_cell.length_a   1.000
_cell.length_b   1.000
_cell.length_c   1.000
_cell.angle_alpha   90.00
_cell.angle_beta   90.00
_cell.angle_gamma   90.00
#
_symmetry.space_group_name_H-M   'P 1'
#
loop_
_entity.id
_entity.type
_entity.pdbx_description
1 polymer ?
#
loop_
_entity_poly.entity_id
_entity_poly.type
_entity_poly.pdbx_seq_one_letter_code
_entity_poly.pdbx_strand_id
1 'polypeptide(L)'
;MIYVFEGGSIVYDESVLSEEDKAKAVAIEELPVLDAPIGKAGIIKADKKTDTVWWEYVDTPQSVEFNTLEAEIQGLQQAMAELAILLAGGEA
;
A
#
# COMPACT_ATOMS: atom_id res chain seq x y z
N MET A 1 22.01 -7.89 -10.99
CA MET A 1 21.51 -8.66 -9.84
C MET A 1 21.09 -7.67 -8.78
N ILE A 2 19.90 -7.81 -8.20
CA ILE A 2 19.31 -6.85 -7.25
C ILE A 2 19.50 -7.41 -5.85
N TYR A 3 20.02 -6.60 -4.93
CA TYR A 3 20.24 -6.96 -3.54
C TYR A 3 19.19 -6.28 -2.67
N VAL A 4 18.35 -7.07 -2.00
CA VAL A 4 17.31 -6.58 -1.09
C VAL A 4 17.69 -6.94 0.34
N PHE A 5 17.75 -5.95 1.20
CA PHE A 5 18.06 -6.10 2.61
C PHE A 5 16.78 -6.25 3.45
N GLU A 6 16.88 -6.90 4.60
CA GLU A 6 15.75 -7.09 5.53
C GLU A 6 15.14 -5.74 5.99
N GLY A 7 15.93 -4.67 5.98
CA GLY A 7 15.49 -3.31 6.27
C GLY A 7 14.71 -2.62 5.13
N GLY A 8 14.48 -3.31 4.01
CA GLY A 8 13.79 -2.76 2.83
C GLY A 8 14.65 -1.88 1.92
N SER A 9 15.97 -1.91 2.10
CA SER A 9 16.91 -1.23 1.19
C SER A 9 17.13 -2.09 -0.05
N ILE A 10 17.06 -1.47 -1.23
CA ILE A 10 17.31 -2.12 -2.51
C ILE A 10 18.59 -1.52 -3.10
N VAL A 11 19.55 -2.37 -3.43
CA VAL A 11 20.81 -1.98 -4.04
C VAL A 11 20.96 -2.72 -5.36
N TYR A 12 21.07 -1.97 -6.45
CA TYR A 12 21.22 -2.50 -7.81
C TYR A 12 22.67 -2.71 -8.21
N ASP A 13 23.58 -1.98 -7.56
CA ASP A 13 25.00 -1.99 -7.89
C ASP A 13 25.76 -2.87 -6.89
N GLU A 14 26.46 -3.88 -7.39
CA GLU A 14 27.17 -4.83 -6.54
C GLU A 14 28.53 -4.30 -6.05
N SER A 15 29.06 -3.24 -6.67
CA SER A 15 30.39 -2.69 -6.37
C SER A 15 30.40 -1.81 -5.13
N VAL A 16 29.22 -1.35 -4.69
CA VAL A 16 29.02 -0.65 -3.42
C VAL A 16 28.80 -1.59 -2.24
N LEU A 17 28.70 -2.91 -2.47
CA LEU A 17 28.47 -3.91 -1.43
C LEU A 17 29.76 -4.66 -1.10
N SER A 18 30.12 -4.67 0.19
CA SER A 18 31.16 -5.56 0.70
C SER A 18 30.68 -7.02 0.68
N GLU A 19 31.60 -7.99 0.76
CA GLU A 19 31.20 -9.41 0.85
C GLU A 19 30.34 -9.71 2.09
N GLU A 20 30.57 -8.98 3.18
CA GLU A 20 29.75 -9.06 4.40
C GLU A 20 28.33 -8.54 4.19
N ASP A 21 28.15 -7.51 3.37
CA ASP A 21 26.82 -6.97 3.03
C ASP A 21 26.08 -7.88 2.06
N LYS A 22 26.80 -8.47 1.10
CA LYS A 22 26.26 -9.48 0.18
C LYS A 22 25.76 -10.72 0.95
N ALA A 23 26.40 -11.08 2.06
CA ALA A 23 25.95 -12.18 2.91
C ALA A 23 24.62 -11.88 3.63
N LYS A 24 24.31 -10.61 3.88
CA LYS A 24 23.09 -10.17 4.59
C LYS A 24 21.93 -9.86 3.64
N ALA A 25 22.21 -9.64 2.36
CA ALA A 25 21.20 -9.32 1.35
C ALA A 25 20.66 -10.59 0.66
N VAL A 26 19.39 -10.54 0.28
CA VAL A 26 18.77 -11.49 -0.64
C VAL A 26 19.03 -11.00 -2.05
N ALA A 27 19.63 -11.85 -2.88
CA ALA A 27 20.01 -11.49 -4.24
C ALA A 27 19.00 -12.09 -5.23
N ILE A 28 18.25 -11.23 -5.90
CA ILE A 28 17.20 -11.61 -6.84
C ILE A 28 17.50 -11.05 -8.23
N GLU A 29 16.95 -11.68 -9.27
CA GLU A 29 17.08 -11.17 -10.65
C GLU A 29 16.08 -10.05 -10.93
N GLU A 30 14.86 -10.18 -10.41
CA GLU A 30 13.76 -9.26 -10.62
C GLU A 30 12.98 -9.05 -9.32
N LEU A 31 12.55 -7.80 -9.08
CA LEU A 31 11.69 -7.47 -7.93
C LEU A 31 10.27 -7.99 -8.17
N PRO A 32 9.56 -8.46 -7.13
CA PRO A 32 8.15 -8.79 -7.25
C PRO A 32 7.35 -7.58 -7.75
N VAL A 33 6.34 -7.82 -8.58
CA VAL A 33 5.47 -6.75 -9.10
C VAL A 33 4.78 -6.07 -7.93
N LEU A 34 4.92 -4.74 -7.86
CA LEU A 34 4.21 -3.92 -6.87
C LEU A 34 2.80 -3.64 -7.39
N ASP A 35 1.83 -4.41 -6.91
CA ASP A 35 0.40 -4.20 -7.16
C ASP A 35 -0.27 -3.63 -5.91
N ALA A 36 0.05 -2.36 -5.62
CA ALA A 36 -0.44 -1.69 -4.42
C ALA A 36 -1.91 -1.26 -4.59
N PRO A 37 -2.83 -1.72 -3.71
CA PRO A 37 -4.20 -1.24 -3.71
C PRO A 37 -4.25 0.27 -3.41
N ILE A 38 -5.30 0.95 -3.89
CA ILE A 38 -5.53 2.37 -3.61
C ILE A 38 -5.50 2.61 -2.09
N GLY A 39 -4.70 3.59 -1.67
CA GLY A 39 -4.54 3.93 -0.26
C GLY A 39 -3.53 3.08 0.52
N LYS A 40 -2.91 2.08 -0.10
CA LYS A 40 -1.80 1.32 0.52
C LYS A 40 -0.46 1.64 -0.12
N ALA A 41 0.59 1.67 0.68
CA ALA A 41 1.98 1.75 0.23
C ALA A 41 2.62 0.37 0.41
N GLY A 42 3.29 -0.12 -0.62
CA GLY A 42 4.11 -1.33 -0.52
C GLY A 42 5.47 -1.00 0.08
N ILE A 43 5.82 -1.68 1.16
CA ILE A 43 7.17 -1.70 1.75
C ILE A 43 7.81 -3.02 1.34
N ILE A 44 8.96 -2.94 0.67
CA ILE A 44 9.71 -4.14 0.29
C ILE A 44 10.33 -4.76 1.55
N LYS A 45 10.18 -6.07 1.69
CA LYS A 45 10.77 -6.87 2.76
C LYS A 45 11.56 -8.01 2.13
N ALA A 46 12.63 -8.40 2.80
CA ALA A 46 13.42 -9.56 2.46
C ALA A 46 13.68 -10.37 3.74
N ASP A 47 13.75 -11.69 3.61
CA ASP A 47 14.18 -12.61 4.65
C ASP A 47 15.33 -13.43 4.10
N LYS A 48 16.51 -13.31 4.75
CA LYS A 48 17.70 -14.00 4.27
C LYS A 48 17.70 -15.50 4.60
N LYS A 49 16.99 -15.93 5.63
CA LYS A 49 16.91 -17.33 6.04
C LYS A 49 16.08 -18.15 5.07
N THR A 50 15.01 -17.56 4.55
CA THR A 50 14.13 -18.18 3.54
C THR A 50 14.48 -17.77 2.12
N ASP A 51 15.39 -16.81 1.95
CA ASP A 51 15.80 -16.21 0.67
C ASP A 51 14.60 -15.71 -0.15
N THR A 52 13.63 -15.11 0.56
CA THR A 52 12.37 -14.62 -0.03
C THR A 52 12.26 -13.11 0.07
N VAL A 53 11.70 -12.49 -0.97
CA VAL A 53 11.39 -11.05 -1.03
C VAL A 53 9.90 -10.87 -1.29
N TRP A 54 9.23 -9.99 -0.53
CA TRP A 54 7.80 -9.73 -0.68
C TRP A 54 7.46 -8.26 -0.40
N TRP A 55 6.27 -7.84 -0.82
CA TRP A 55 5.71 -6.53 -0.50
C TRP A 55 4.79 -6.64 0.71
N GLU A 56 5.01 -5.78 1.70
CA GLU A 56 4.11 -5.57 2.82
C GLU A 56 3.30 -4.29 2.59
N TYR A 57 1.97 -4.38 2.57
CA TYR A 57 1.10 -3.24 2.28
C TYR A 57 0.66 -2.56 3.56
N VAL A 58 1.13 -1.33 3.78
CA VAL A 58 0.73 -0.49 4.91
C VAL A 58 -0.25 0.58 4.47
N ASP A 59 -1.18 0.95 5.36
CA ASP A 59 -2.15 2.01 5.08
C ASP A 59 -1.46 3.38 5.04
N THR A 60 -1.79 4.19 4.04
CA THR A 60 -1.25 5.55 3.88
C THR A 60 -2.22 6.58 4.45
N PRO A 61 -1.76 7.78 4.83
CA PRO A 61 -2.66 8.84 5.30
C PRO A 61 -3.80 9.16 4.32
N GLN A 62 -3.54 9.02 3.01
CA GLN A 62 -4.55 9.20 1.97
C GLN A 62 -5.70 8.18 2.03
N SER A 63 -5.49 6.97 2.57
CA SER A 63 -6.58 6.00 2.75
C SER A 63 -7.53 6.40 3.88
N VAL A 64 -7.00 6.99 4.94
CA VAL A 64 -7.79 7.47 6.09
C VAL A 64 -8.67 8.65 5.67
N GLU A 65 -8.10 9.60 4.92
CA GLU A 65 -8.86 10.71 4.35
C GLU A 65 -9.92 10.21 3.36
N PHE A 66 -9.56 9.30 2.44
CA PHE A 66 -10.51 8.73 1.47
C PHE A 66 -11.72 8.06 2.14
N ASN A 67 -11.50 7.22 3.15
CA ASN A 67 -12.59 6.57 3.88
C ASN A 67 -13.50 7.58 4.61
N THR A 68 -12.90 8.67 5.12
CA THR A 68 -13.66 9.75 5.77
C THR A 68 -14.54 10.47 4.74
N LEU A 69 -13.99 10.81 3.58
CA LEU A 69 -14.74 11.43 2.49
C LEU A 69 -15.86 10.51 1.97
N GLU A 70 -15.62 9.20 1.86
CA GLU A 70 -16.65 8.24 1.43
C GLU A 70 -17.83 8.20 2.42
N ALA A 71 -17.54 8.19 3.72
CA ALA A 71 -18.57 8.22 4.77
C ALA A 71 -19.38 9.53 4.73
N GLU A 72 -18.73 10.67 4.50
CA GLU A 72 -19.43 11.95 4.35
C GLU A 72 -20.36 11.96 3.14
N ILE A 73 -19.91 11.44 1.98
CA ILE A 73 -20.72 11.35 0.77
C ILE A 73 -21.94 10.43 0.99
N GLN A 74 -21.76 9.28 1.63
CA GLN A 74 -22.85 8.37 1.95
C GLN A 74 -23.89 9.04 2.86
N GLY A 75 -23.43 9.76 3.89
CA GLY A 75 -24.31 10.53 4.78
C GLY A 75 -25.09 11.62 4.03
N LEU A 76 -24.43 12.35 3.14
CA LEU A 76 -25.07 13.36 2.28
C LEU A 76 -26.12 12.74 1.34
N GLN A 77 -25.79 11.62 0.68
CA GLN A 77 -26.72 10.91 -0.20
C GLN A 77 -27.95 10.43 0.55
N GLN A 78 -27.78 9.92 1.78
CA GLN A 78 -28.88 9.50 2.62
C GLN A 78 -29.77 10.69 3.03
N ALA A 79 -29.19 11.79 3.48
CA ALA A 79 -29.94 13.00 3.83
C ALA A 79 -30.73 13.56 2.63
N MET A 80 -30.14 13.53 1.43
CA MET A 80 -30.82 13.92 0.20
C MET A 80 -32.00 13.00 -0.14
N ALA A 81 -31.84 11.68 0.05
CA ALA A 81 -32.93 10.73 -0.17
C ALA A 81 -34.08 10.95 0.82
N GLU A 82 -33.78 11.18 2.09
CA GLU A 82 -34.77 11.49 3.13
C GLU A 82 -35.52 12.80 2.83
N LEU A 83 -34.79 13.85 2.41
CA LEU A 83 -35.40 15.11 1.97
C LEU A 83 -36.29 14.93 0.73
N ALA A 84 -35.86 14.13 -0.26
CA ALA A 84 -36.64 13.85 -1.45
C ALA A 84 -37.95 13.12 -1.11
N ILE A 85 -37.91 12.17 -0.16
CA ILE A 85 -39.11 11.47 0.34
C ILE A 85 -40.04 12.44 1.07
N LEU A 86 -39.50 13.32 1.93
CA LEU A 86 -40.28 14.32 2.65
C LEU A 86 -40.99 15.29 1.69
N LEU A 87 -40.29 15.77 0.66
CA LEU A 87 -40.84 16.68 -0.35
C LEU A 87 -41.88 15.99 -1.23
N ALA A 88 -41.67 14.72 -1.59
CA ALA A 88 -42.63 13.93 -2.36
C ALA A 88 -43.87 13.51 -1.54
N GLY A 89 -43.73 13.35 -0.23
CA GLY A 89 -44.82 13.01 0.69
C GLY A 89 -45.62 14.22 1.22
N GLY A 90 -45.18 15.45 0.91
CA GLY A 90 -45.81 16.70 1.34
C GLY A 90 -46.94 17.21 0.42
N GLU A 91 -47.21 16.54 -0.70
CA GLU A 91 -48.36 16.81 -1.56
C GLU A 91 -49.51 15.83 -1.23
N ALA A 92 -50.27 16.13 -0.17
CA ALA A 92 -51.59 15.54 0.10
C ALA A 92 -52.48 16.53 0.86
#